data_AF-A0A7H8KCB6-F1
#
_entry.id   AF-A0A7H8KCB6-F1
#
_cell.length_a   1.000
_cell.length_b   1.000
_cell.length_c   1.000
_cell.angle_alpha   90.00
_cell.angle_beta   90.00
_cell.angle_gamma   90.00
#
_symmetry.space_group_name_H-M   'P 1'
#
loop_
_entity.id
_entity.type
_entity.pdbx_description
1 polymer ?
#
loop_
_entity_poly.entity_id
_entity_poly.type
_entity_poly.pdbx_seq_one_letter_code
_entity_poly.pdbx_strand_id
1 'polypeptide(L)'
;MPWQPFPQPGPPTAPRSTLTAHPVDPLPPRVTPPDQSPQPRRTPAGAWLFVAVAVAGGSRWGAGLVRGWAADLPTADGVPGLAAELLRVLLWAVTWPRWELAPAQPPMVGYWISENLRTLLFVAGTVWLLRWLADRPAPSAVYRMCAVVGVVGVATVLAAFGGALVGMLLVPDDLVLSSDPQRWMSVTVTDALQAGLFYGPLLAVAATRSEARPRRVDGGWPG
;
A
#
# COMPACT_ATOMS: atom_id res chain seq x y z
N MET A 1 57.39 -40.33 -92.56
CA MET A 1 56.25 -39.71 -91.85
C MET A 1 56.32 -40.10 -90.39
N PRO A 2 56.29 -39.15 -89.44
CA PRO A 2 55.87 -39.46 -88.08
C PRO A 2 54.72 -38.55 -87.62
N TRP A 3 53.58 -39.19 -87.38
CA TRP A 3 52.49 -38.91 -86.45
C TRP A 3 52.32 -37.49 -85.86
N GLN A 4 51.19 -36.87 -86.21
CA GLN A 4 50.60 -35.72 -85.49
C GLN A 4 49.72 -36.22 -84.33
N PRO A 5 49.87 -35.71 -83.10
CA PRO A 5 48.91 -35.92 -82.02
C PRO A 5 47.70 -34.98 -82.16
N PHE A 6 46.51 -35.52 -81.89
CA PHE A 6 45.19 -34.90 -81.95
C PHE A 6 45.02 -33.63 -81.09
N PRO A 7 44.09 -32.72 -81.47
CA PRO A 7 43.89 -31.44 -80.79
C PRO A 7 43.28 -31.60 -79.39
N GLN A 8 43.90 -30.95 -78.39
CA GLN A 8 43.37 -30.84 -77.04
C GLN A 8 42.20 -29.84 -76.97
N PRO A 9 41.10 -30.16 -76.26
CA PRO A 9 39.95 -29.26 -76.12
C PRO A 9 40.30 -28.02 -75.29
N GLY A 10 39.95 -26.84 -75.80
CA GLY A 10 40.11 -25.58 -75.08
C GLY A 10 39.15 -25.46 -73.89
N PRO A 11 39.59 -24.94 -72.73
CA PRO A 11 38.69 -24.58 -71.65
C PRO A 11 37.99 -23.23 -71.90
N PRO A 12 36.70 -23.10 -71.52
CA PRO A 12 35.82 -22.02 -71.93
C PRO A 12 36.08 -20.68 -71.24
N THR A 13 35.91 -19.61 -72.02
CA THR A 13 35.87 -18.22 -71.57
C THR A 13 34.62 -18.01 -70.71
N ALA A 14 34.78 -17.87 -69.39
CA ALA A 14 33.73 -17.41 -68.48
C ALA A 14 34.08 -15.99 -67.98
N PRO A 15 33.12 -15.04 -68.00
CA PRO A 15 33.37 -13.65 -67.63
C PRO A 15 33.66 -13.54 -66.12
N ARG A 16 34.65 -12.71 -65.77
CA ARG A 16 34.87 -12.25 -64.39
C ARG A 16 33.70 -11.38 -63.96
N SER A 17 32.63 -12.00 -63.43
CA SER A 17 31.64 -11.27 -62.66
C SER A 17 32.27 -10.88 -61.32
N THR A 18 32.54 -9.59 -61.16
CA THR A 18 32.79 -8.99 -59.86
C THR A 18 31.55 -9.18 -59.02
N LEU A 19 31.60 -10.11 -58.07
CA LEU A 19 30.62 -10.27 -57.00
C LEU A 19 30.54 -8.96 -56.21
N THR A 20 29.61 -8.10 -56.57
CA THR A 20 29.17 -6.99 -55.71
C THR A 20 28.46 -7.62 -54.53
N ALA A 21 29.13 -7.63 -53.38
CA ALA A 21 28.53 -8.01 -52.11
C ALA A 21 27.32 -7.10 -51.85
N HIS A 22 26.11 -7.65 -52.00
CA HIS A 22 24.89 -6.98 -51.58
C HIS A 22 24.93 -6.92 -50.04
N PRO A 23 24.83 -5.74 -49.41
CA PRO A 23 24.74 -5.67 -47.96
C PRO A 23 23.47 -6.38 -47.52
N VAL A 24 23.66 -7.41 -46.71
CA VAL A 24 22.61 -8.18 -46.04
C VAL A 24 21.79 -7.22 -45.20
N ASP A 25 20.47 -7.34 -45.33
CA ASP A 25 19.46 -6.63 -44.55
C ASP A 25 19.84 -6.65 -43.05
N PRO A 26 20.01 -5.51 -42.36
CA PRO A 26 20.40 -5.53 -40.96
C PRO A 26 19.31 -6.24 -40.17
N LEU A 27 19.71 -7.26 -39.41
CA LEU A 27 18.85 -7.98 -38.48
C LEU A 27 17.96 -7.00 -37.71
N PRO A 28 16.66 -7.33 -37.49
CA PRO A 28 15.75 -6.44 -36.78
C PRO A 28 16.37 -6.08 -35.42
N PRO A 29 16.23 -4.81 -34.97
CA PRO A 29 16.85 -4.34 -33.74
C PRO A 29 16.46 -5.27 -32.61
N ARG A 30 17.47 -5.84 -31.92
CA ARG A 30 17.23 -6.61 -30.70
C ARG A 30 16.43 -5.72 -29.77
N VAL A 31 15.19 -6.13 -29.48
CA VAL A 31 14.39 -5.56 -28.41
C VAL A 31 15.13 -5.88 -27.12
N THR A 32 16.00 -4.98 -26.68
CA THR A 32 16.54 -5.03 -25.33
C THR A 32 15.34 -5.01 -24.40
N PRO A 33 15.13 -6.06 -23.57
CA PRO A 33 14.10 -6.00 -22.56
C PRO A 33 14.35 -4.74 -21.73
N PRO A 34 13.29 -3.98 -21.38
CA PRO A 34 13.46 -2.74 -20.62
C PRO A 34 14.26 -3.06 -19.36
N ASP A 35 15.26 -2.23 -19.05
CA ASP A 35 16.06 -2.34 -17.83
C ASP A 35 15.13 -2.48 -16.62
N GLN A 36 14.98 -3.72 -16.13
CA GLN A 36 14.37 -4.00 -14.85
C GLN A 36 15.40 -3.71 -13.75
N SER A 37 15.91 -2.48 -13.72
CA SER A 37 16.61 -2.01 -12.55
C SER A 37 15.65 -2.16 -11.37
N PRO A 38 15.99 -2.93 -10.32
CA PRO A 38 15.10 -3.12 -9.17
C PRO A 38 14.83 -1.74 -8.57
N GLN A 39 13.66 -1.17 -8.87
CA GLN A 39 13.29 0.10 -8.29
C GLN A 39 13.24 -0.13 -6.78
N PRO A 40 13.93 0.71 -5.97
CA PRO A 40 13.85 0.58 -4.53
C PRO A 40 12.36 0.62 -4.16
N ARG A 41 11.88 -0.39 -3.43
CA ARG A 41 10.48 -0.49 -3.00
C ARG A 41 10.11 0.76 -2.22
N ARG A 42 9.60 1.79 -2.90
CA ARG A 42 9.29 3.08 -2.31
C ARG A 42 8.02 2.92 -1.51
N THR A 43 8.12 3.08 -0.19
CA THR A 43 6.94 3.24 0.65
C THR A 43 6.18 4.46 0.12
N PRO A 44 4.86 4.35 -0.19
CA PRO A 44 4.10 5.50 -0.67
C PRO A 44 4.21 6.64 0.35
N ALA A 45 4.46 7.87 -0.10
CA ALA A 45 4.78 8.98 0.80
C ALA A 45 3.71 9.23 1.87
N GLY A 46 2.45 8.93 1.56
CA GLY A 46 1.32 8.99 2.51
C GLY A 46 1.35 7.96 3.64
N ALA A 47 2.10 6.87 3.51
CA ALA A 47 2.18 5.82 4.52
C ALA A 47 2.85 6.31 5.82
N TRP A 48 3.84 7.21 5.72
CA TRP A 48 4.49 7.77 6.90
C TRP A 48 3.58 8.70 7.70
N LEU A 49 2.78 9.52 7.00
CA LEU A 49 1.76 10.34 7.63
C LEU A 49 0.74 9.46 8.37
N PHE A 50 0.31 8.38 7.73
CA PHE A 50 -0.59 7.41 8.36
C PHE A 50 0.01 6.77 9.61
N VAL A 51 1.27 6.29 9.54
CA VAL A 51 1.96 5.73 10.71
C VAL A 51 2.01 6.77 11.84
N ALA A 52 2.38 8.01 11.53
CA ALA A 52 2.43 9.09 12.52
C ALA A 52 1.05 9.37 13.14
N VAL A 53 -0.02 9.44 12.33
CA VAL A 53 -1.39 9.66 12.82
C VAL A 53 -1.89 8.48 13.65
N ALA A 54 -1.66 7.24 13.21
CA ALA A 54 -2.09 6.05 13.93
C ALA A 54 -1.34 5.90 15.27
N VAL A 55 -0.04 6.18 15.29
CA VAL A 55 0.77 6.15 16.52
C VAL A 55 0.39 7.30 17.44
N ALA A 56 0.29 8.53 16.95
CA ALA A 56 -0.08 9.67 17.78
C ALA A 56 -1.51 9.54 18.33
N GLY A 57 -2.49 9.27 17.46
CA GLY A 57 -3.90 9.13 17.80
C GLY A 57 -4.20 7.94 18.72
N GLY A 58 -3.42 6.86 18.59
CA GLY A 58 -3.56 5.67 19.44
C GLY A 58 -2.79 5.67 20.74
N SER A 59 -1.92 6.67 20.96
CA SER A 59 -1.24 6.85 22.24
C SER A 59 -2.22 7.32 23.32
N ARG A 60 -1.93 7.03 24.60
CA ARG A 60 -2.75 7.51 25.73
C ARG A 60 -3.00 9.02 25.71
N TRP A 61 -2.00 9.80 25.28
CA TRP A 61 -2.04 11.25 25.25
C TRP A 61 -2.88 11.76 24.09
N GLY A 62 -2.64 11.23 22.88
CA GLY A 62 -3.41 11.60 21.70
C GLY A 62 -4.87 11.18 21.83
N ALA A 63 -5.13 9.97 22.32
CA ALA A 63 -6.49 9.51 22.58
C ALA A 63 -7.19 10.38 23.64
N GLY A 64 -6.47 10.80 24.69
CA GLY A 64 -7.00 11.73 25.69
C GLY A 64 -7.39 13.09 25.09
N LEU A 65 -6.52 13.68 24.28
CA LEU A 65 -6.78 14.96 23.60
C LEU A 65 -7.95 14.87 22.63
N VAL A 66 -7.98 13.83 21.78
CA VAL A 66 -9.03 13.63 20.78
C VAL A 66 -10.39 13.39 21.43
N ARG A 67 -10.44 12.62 22.53
CA ARG A 67 -11.67 12.43 23.31
C ARG A 67 -12.11 13.71 24.01
N GLY A 68 -11.16 14.53 24.49
CA GLY A 68 -11.45 15.87 25.01
C GLY A 68 -12.15 16.72 23.95
N TRP A 69 -11.57 16.82 22.76
CA TRP A 69 -12.21 17.55 21.65
C TRP A 69 -13.58 16.99 21.27
N ALA A 70 -13.75 15.66 21.28
CA ALA A 70 -15.03 15.03 20.97
C ALA A 70 -16.11 15.32 22.03
N ALA A 71 -15.71 15.51 23.29
CA ALA A 71 -16.58 15.89 24.40
C ALA A 71 -16.97 17.38 24.33
N ASP A 72 -16.05 18.23 23.85
CA ASP A 72 -16.27 19.67 23.70
C ASP A 72 -17.16 20.04 22.49
N LEU A 73 -17.55 19.06 21.65
CA LEU A 73 -18.40 19.32 20.50
C LEU A 73 -19.82 19.77 20.93
N PRO A 74 -20.35 20.85 20.33
CA PRO A 74 -21.65 21.37 20.69
C PRO A 74 -22.76 20.37 20.36
N THR A 75 -23.61 20.10 21.33
CA THR A 75 -24.90 19.44 21.11
C THR A 75 -25.88 20.46 20.57
N ALA A 76 -26.05 20.46 19.25
CA ALA A 76 -27.02 21.29 18.55
C ALA A 76 -28.06 20.39 17.86
N ASP A 77 -29.27 20.88 17.66
CA ASP A 77 -30.29 20.17 16.89
C ASP A 77 -30.16 20.46 15.39
N GLY A 78 -30.67 19.55 14.55
CA GLY A 78 -30.70 19.73 13.09
C GLY A 78 -29.35 19.48 12.40
N VAL A 79 -29.11 20.18 11.28
CA VAL A 79 -27.90 20.00 10.45
C VAL A 79 -26.58 20.23 11.21
N PRO A 80 -26.45 21.25 12.08
CA PRO A 80 -25.25 21.43 12.89
C PRO A 80 -25.00 20.27 13.87
N GLY A 81 -26.08 19.71 14.44
CA GLY A 81 -26.01 18.51 15.26
C GLY A 81 -25.49 17.30 14.51
N LEU A 82 -26.03 17.08 13.30
CA LEU A 82 -25.59 15.98 12.43
C LEU A 82 -24.11 16.12 12.06
N ALA A 83 -23.64 17.33 11.78
CA ALA A 83 -22.23 17.60 11.53
C ALA A 83 -21.35 17.35 12.77
N ALA A 84 -21.81 17.74 13.96
CA ALA A 84 -21.12 17.48 15.21
C ALA A 84 -21.04 15.98 15.53
N GLU A 85 -22.10 15.21 15.30
CA GLU A 85 -22.08 13.75 15.46
C GLU A 85 -21.16 13.08 14.45
N LEU A 86 -21.18 13.49 13.18
CA LEU A 86 -20.23 12.99 12.18
C LEU A 86 -18.78 13.27 12.60
N LEU A 87 -18.50 14.48 13.08
CA LEU A 87 -17.18 14.84 13.57
C LEU A 87 -16.80 14.01 14.80
N ARG A 88 -17.74 13.76 15.72
CA ARG A 88 -17.54 12.90 16.88
C ARG A 88 -17.17 11.47 16.46
N VAL A 89 -17.90 10.88 15.51
CA VAL A 89 -17.60 9.56 14.94
C VAL A 89 -16.21 9.53 14.30
N LEU A 90 -15.83 10.56 13.55
CA LEU A 90 -14.49 10.65 12.95
C LEU A 90 -13.39 10.74 14.01
N LEU A 91 -13.58 11.54 15.06
CA LEU A 91 -12.64 11.65 16.18
C LEU A 91 -12.50 10.31 16.92
N TRP A 92 -13.60 9.59 17.13
CA TRP A 92 -13.54 8.23 17.70
C TRP A 92 -12.77 7.27 16.81
N ALA A 93 -13.00 7.29 15.50
CA ALA A 93 -12.28 6.47 14.53
C ALA A 93 -10.76 6.74 14.50
N VAL A 94 -10.34 8.00 14.73
CA VAL A 94 -8.90 8.36 14.88
C VAL A 94 -8.27 7.60 16.05
N THR A 95 -8.99 7.46 17.16
CA THR A 95 -8.52 6.74 18.36
C THR A 95 -8.67 5.23 18.29
N TRP A 96 -9.02 4.70 17.12
CA TRP A 96 -9.19 3.27 16.92
C TRP A 96 -7.89 2.48 17.06
N PRO A 97 -6.74 2.87 16.49
CA PRO A 97 -5.46 2.29 16.89
C PRO A 97 -5.28 2.59 18.39
N ARG A 98 -4.91 1.61 19.19
CA ARG A 98 -4.69 1.78 20.63
C ARG A 98 -3.42 1.04 21.01
N TRP A 99 -2.54 1.72 21.71
CA TRP A 99 -1.31 1.11 22.17
C TRP A 99 -0.83 1.73 23.49
N GLU A 100 -0.25 0.88 24.33
CA GLU A 100 0.36 1.24 25.61
C GLU A 100 1.51 0.27 25.88
N LEU A 101 2.71 0.80 26.11
CA LEU A 101 3.91 0.00 26.35
C LEU A 101 4.13 -0.29 27.85
N ALA A 102 3.59 0.57 28.72
CA ALA A 102 3.73 0.46 30.16
C ALA A 102 2.34 0.58 30.82
N PRO A 103 1.53 -0.48 30.78
CA PRO A 103 0.20 -0.46 31.40
C PRO A 103 0.32 -0.18 32.90
N ALA A 104 -0.43 0.82 33.37
CA ALA A 104 -0.38 1.26 34.76
C ALA A 104 -0.90 0.23 35.77
N GLN A 105 -1.67 -0.76 35.29
CA GLN A 105 -2.32 -1.77 36.12
C GLN A 105 -1.95 -3.18 35.64
N PRO A 106 -1.40 -4.06 36.51
CA PRO A 106 -1.05 -5.44 36.18
C PRO A 106 -2.16 -6.29 35.52
N PRO A 107 -3.43 -6.24 35.94
CA PRO A 107 -4.47 -7.06 35.32
C PRO A 107 -4.80 -6.65 33.88
N MET A 108 -4.41 -5.44 33.45
CA MET A 108 -4.68 -4.95 32.09
C MET A 108 -3.62 -5.39 31.07
N VAL A 109 -2.56 -6.09 31.49
CA VAL A 109 -1.44 -6.45 30.59
C VAL A 109 -1.93 -7.30 29.41
N GLY A 110 -2.80 -8.28 29.65
CA GLY A 110 -3.37 -9.12 28.59
C GLY A 110 -4.19 -8.32 27.56
N TYR A 111 -5.05 -7.43 28.05
CA TYR A 111 -5.83 -6.51 27.22
C TYR A 111 -4.92 -5.63 26.34
N TRP A 112 -3.87 -5.03 26.93
CA TRP A 112 -2.96 -4.18 26.16
C TRP A 112 -2.11 -4.97 25.15
N ILE A 113 -1.80 -6.24 25.41
CA ILE A 113 -1.13 -7.10 24.42
C ILE A 113 -2.00 -7.28 23.18
N SER A 114 -3.30 -7.58 23.36
CA SER A 114 -4.22 -7.77 22.23
C SER A 114 -4.43 -6.47 21.44
N GLU A 115 -4.55 -5.33 22.14
CA GLU A 115 -4.69 -4.00 21.54
C GLU A 115 -3.42 -3.54 20.79
N ASN A 116 -2.24 -3.74 21.40
CA ASN A 116 -0.96 -3.46 20.76
C ASN A 116 -0.80 -4.30 19.49
N LEU A 117 -1.13 -5.59 19.54
CA LEU A 117 -1.05 -6.46 18.37
C LEU A 117 -2.07 -6.07 17.30
N ARG A 118 -3.31 -5.75 17.67
CA ARG A 118 -4.33 -5.21 16.76
C ARG A 118 -3.80 -4.00 16.01
N THR A 119 -3.23 -3.05 16.73
CA THR A 119 -2.65 -1.83 16.16
C THR A 119 -1.47 -2.15 15.25
N LEU A 120 -0.58 -3.06 15.65
CA LEU A 120 0.54 -3.49 14.81
C LEU A 120 0.07 -4.18 13.52
N LEU A 121 -0.90 -5.10 13.61
CA LEU A 121 -1.50 -5.76 12.46
C LEU A 121 -2.15 -4.76 11.52
N PHE A 122 -2.86 -3.76 12.06
CA PHE A 122 -3.46 -2.72 11.26
C PHE A 122 -2.39 -1.90 10.51
N VAL A 123 -1.37 -1.42 11.21
CA VAL A 123 -0.34 -0.57 10.62
C VAL A 123 0.51 -1.35 9.62
N ALA A 124 1.02 -2.52 10.03
CA ALA A 124 1.86 -3.36 9.18
C ALA A 124 1.10 -3.91 7.98
N GLY A 125 -0.13 -4.40 8.19
CA GLY A 125 -1.01 -4.89 7.13
C GLY A 125 -1.36 -3.81 6.12
N THR A 126 -1.73 -2.62 6.59
CA THR A 126 -2.00 -1.46 5.73
C THR A 126 -0.78 -1.08 4.91
N VAL A 127 0.39 -0.92 5.55
CA VAL A 127 1.63 -0.56 4.84
C VAL A 127 2.03 -1.63 3.83
N TRP A 128 1.90 -2.91 4.19
CA TRP A 128 2.21 -4.03 3.30
C TRP A 128 1.29 -4.05 2.08
N LEU A 129 -0.02 -3.97 2.28
CA LEU A 129 -1.01 -3.93 1.19
C LEU A 129 -0.85 -2.68 0.30
N LEU A 130 -0.53 -1.53 0.89
CA LEU A 130 -0.26 -0.31 0.12
C LEU A 130 1.00 -0.43 -0.74
N ARG A 131 2.06 -1.08 -0.22
CA ARG A 131 3.27 -1.36 -1.02
C ARG A 131 2.95 -2.32 -2.16
N TRP A 132 2.20 -3.39 -1.88
CA TRP A 132 1.75 -4.33 -2.89
C TRP A 132 0.90 -3.66 -3.98
N LEU A 133 0.04 -2.71 -3.59
CA LEU A 133 -0.77 -1.94 -4.53
C LEU A 133 0.06 -0.95 -5.34
N ALA A 134 1.09 -0.34 -4.74
CA ALA A 134 2.00 0.59 -5.42
C ALA A 134 2.82 -0.09 -6.53
N ASP A 135 3.14 -1.38 -6.36
CA ASP A 135 3.87 -2.18 -7.34
C ASP A 135 3.00 -2.55 -8.57
N ARG A 136 1.71 -2.21 -8.59
CA ARG A 136 0.79 -2.53 -9.69
C ARG A 136 0.41 -1.29 -10.52
N PRO A 137 0.45 -1.38 -11.86
CA PRO A 137 -0.06 -0.32 -12.72
C PRO A 137 -1.58 -0.19 -12.53
N ALA A 138 -2.05 1.04 -12.34
CA ALA A 138 -3.47 1.33 -12.17
C ALA A 138 -4.03 1.95 -13.46
N PRO A 139 -5.23 1.53 -13.93
CA PRO A 139 -5.84 2.07 -15.14
C PRO A 139 -6.31 3.53 -14.98
N SER A 140 -6.60 3.99 -13.76
CA SER A 140 -6.98 5.39 -13.49
C SER A 140 -6.68 5.81 -12.05
N ALA A 141 -6.61 7.12 -11.80
CA ALA A 141 -6.45 7.68 -10.46
C ALA A 141 -7.63 7.34 -9.53
N VAL A 142 -8.86 7.30 -10.07
CA VAL A 142 -10.07 6.91 -9.33
C VAL A 142 -9.99 5.44 -8.92
N TYR A 143 -9.57 4.56 -9.82
CA TYR A 143 -9.35 3.15 -9.48
C TYR A 143 -8.32 3.00 -8.36
N ARG A 144 -7.21 3.75 -8.42
CA ARG A 144 -6.18 3.74 -7.38
C ARG A 144 -6.73 4.24 -6.03
N MET A 145 -7.54 5.30 -6.02
CA MET A 145 -8.21 5.76 -4.79
C MET A 145 -9.13 4.69 -4.18
N CYS A 146 -10.01 4.09 -4.99
CA CYS A 146 -10.91 3.03 -4.53
C CYS A 146 -10.14 1.81 -4.01
N ALA A 147 -9.04 1.44 -4.68
CA ALA A 147 -8.20 0.33 -4.25
C ALA A 147 -7.50 0.62 -2.91
N VAL A 148 -7.04 1.85 -2.67
CA VAL A 148 -6.48 2.26 -1.38
C VAL A 148 -7.54 2.17 -0.28
N VAL A 149 -8.76 2.66 -0.53
CA VAL A 149 -9.87 2.56 0.44
C VAL A 149 -10.18 1.09 0.75
N GLY A 150 -10.28 0.24 -0.27
CA GLY A 150 -10.52 -1.20 -0.10
C GLY A 150 -9.42 -1.89 0.70
N VAL A 151 -8.16 -1.59 0.40
CA VAL A 151 -6.99 -2.11 1.14
C VAL A 151 -7.07 -1.77 2.62
N VAL A 152 -7.37 -0.51 2.95
CA VAL A 152 -7.47 -0.07 4.34
C VAL A 152 -8.64 -0.75 5.04
N GLY A 153 -9.79 -0.88 4.38
CA GLY A 153 -10.94 -1.61 4.92
C GLY A 153 -10.64 -3.08 5.19
N VAL A 154 -9.94 -3.77 4.29
CA VAL A 154 -9.49 -5.16 4.52
C VAL A 154 -8.52 -5.22 5.70
N ALA A 155 -7.57 -4.29 5.79
CA ALA A 155 -6.60 -4.25 6.88
C ALA A 155 -7.25 -3.98 8.25
N THR A 156 -8.25 -3.09 8.34
CA THR A 156 -8.94 -2.85 9.61
C THR A 156 -9.73 -4.09 10.06
N VAL A 157 -10.43 -4.75 9.14
CA VAL A 157 -11.17 -5.98 9.45
C VAL A 157 -10.22 -7.08 9.91
N LEU A 158 -9.14 -7.34 9.18
CA LEU A 158 -8.14 -8.34 9.57
C LEU A 158 -7.48 -8.04 10.91
N ALA A 159 -7.14 -6.78 11.17
CA ALA A 159 -6.56 -6.36 12.43
C ALA A 159 -7.54 -6.56 13.59
N ALA A 160 -8.82 -6.20 13.40
CA ALA A 160 -9.87 -6.38 14.39
C ALA A 160 -10.01 -7.85 14.79
N PHE A 161 -10.13 -8.75 13.81
CA PHE A 161 -10.22 -10.19 14.04
C PHE A 161 -8.92 -10.79 14.62
N GLY A 162 -7.75 -10.30 14.19
CA GLY A 162 -6.47 -10.76 14.72
C GLY A 162 -6.28 -10.38 16.19
N GLY A 163 -6.57 -9.13 16.55
CA GLY A 163 -6.53 -8.67 17.94
C GLY A 163 -7.55 -9.40 18.82
N ALA A 164 -8.76 -9.58 18.31
CA ALA A 164 -9.83 -10.35 18.90
C ALA A 164 -9.41 -11.79 19.26
N LEU A 165 -8.87 -12.51 18.26
CA LEU A 165 -8.42 -13.89 18.41
C LEU A 165 -7.32 -14.01 19.47
N VAL A 166 -6.35 -13.08 19.45
CA VAL A 166 -5.25 -13.06 20.42
C VAL A 166 -5.74 -12.73 21.82
N GLY A 167 -6.68 -11.80 21.97
CA GLY A 167 -7.34 -11.51 23.25
C GLY A 167 -8.01 -12.75 23.82
N MET A 168 -8.77 -13.49 23.01
CA MET A 168 -9.42 -14.74 23.41
C MET A 168 -8.42 -15.84 23.82
N LEU A 169 -7.29 -15.96 23.10
CA LEU A 169 -6.29 -17.02 23.35
C LEU A 169 -5.38 -16.73 24.55
N LEU A 170 -5.01 -15.46 24.76
CA LEU A 170 -4.03 -15.06 25.77
C LEU A 170 -4.66 -14.51 27.05
N VAL A 171 -5.94 -14.16 27.05
CA VAL A 171 -6.66 -13.58 28.19
C VAL A 171 -7.92 -14.41 28.48
N PRO A 172 -7.76 -15.63 29.04
CA PRO A 172 -8.88 -16.55 29.27
C PRO A 172 -9.92 -16.01 30.28
N ASP A 173 -9.51 -15.09 31.16
CA ASP A 173 -10.36 -14.50 32.20
C ASP A 173 -10.89 -13.09 31.83
N ASP A 174 -10.86 -12.71 30.55
CA ASP A 174 -11.37 -11.40 30.14
C ASP A 174 -12.90 -11.34 30.31
N LEU A 175 -13.34 -10.70 31.40
CA LEU A 175 -14.73 -10.49 31.79
C LEU A 175 -15.57 -9.83 30.68
N VAL A 176 -14.92 -9.08 29.77
CA VAL A 176 -15.59 -8.38 28.66
C VAL A 176 -15.96 -9.33 27.52
N LEU A 177 -15.13 -10.33 27.24
CA LEU A 177 -15.33 -11.32 26.17
C LEU A 177 -16.29 -12.44 26.59
N SER A 178 -16.27 -12.80 27.88
CA SER A 178 -17.07 -13.89 28.43
C SER A 178 -18.53 -13.50 28.73
N SER A 179 -18.81 -12.22 28.95
CA SER A 179 -20.15 -11.76 29.35
C SER A 179 -21.11 -11.52 28.18
N ASP A 180 -20.63 -11.03 27.03
CA ASP A 180 -21.47 -10.80 25.84
C ASP A 180 -20.65 -10.82 24.53
N PRO A 181 -20.32 -12.01 24.01
CA PRO A 181 -19.48 -12.14 22.81
C PRO A 181 -20.15 -11.56 21.55
N GLN A 182 -21.48 -11.54 21.50
CA GLN A 182 -22.22 -11.04 20.35
C GLN A 182 -22.18 -9.50 20.29
N ARG A 183 -22.36 -8.83 21.42
CA ARG A 183 -22.19 -7.37 21.53
C ARG A 183 -20.74 -6.96 21.33
N TRP A 184 -19.79 -7.74 21.84
CA TRP A 184 -18.38 -7.44 21.62
C TRP A 184 -17.99 -7.55 20.14
N MET A 185 -18.47 -8.59 19.44
CA MET A 185 -18.23 -8.75 18.01
C MET A 185 -18.83 -7.60 17.20
N SER A 186 -20.07 -7.18 17.52
CA SER A 186 -20.72 -6.09 16.80
C SER A 186 -19.99 -4.76 16.99
N VAL A 187 -19.59 -4.43 18.22
CA VAL A 187 -18.79 -3.23 18.52
C VAL A 187 -17.45 -3.27 17.79
N THR A 188 -16.75 -4.41 17.84
CA THR A 188 -15.44 -4.58 17.19
C THR A 188 -15.52 -4.37 15.67
N VAL A 189 -16.56 -4.91 15.03
CA VAL A 189 -16.80 -4.74 13.59
C VAL A 189 -17.19 -3.30 13.27
N THR A 190 -18.09 -2.69 14.04
CA THR A 190 -18.50 -1.29 13.84
C THR A 190 -17.30 -0.34 13.96
N ASP A 191 -16.47 -0.52 14.99
CA ASP A 191 -15.28 0.27 15.22
C ASP A 191 -14.26 0.09 14.07
N ALA A 192 -14.08 -1.13 13.59
CA ALA A 192 -13.19 -1.44 12.46
C ALA A 192 -13.67 -0.80 11.13
N LEU A 193 -14.99 -0.78 10.91
CA LEU A 193 -15.59 -0.13 9.75
C LEU A 193 -15.44 1.40 9.83
N GLN A 194 -15.67 1.99 11.00
CA GLN A 194 -15.47 3.42 11.23
C GLN A 194 -14.00 3.82 11.01
N ALA A 195 -13.07 3.03 11.52
CA ALA A 195 -11.65 3.23 11.27
C ALA A 195 -11.30 3.12 9.78
N GLY A 196 -11.86 2.13 9.08
CA GLY A 196 -11.65 1.97 7.64
C GLY A 196 -12.17 3.17 6.85
N LEU A 197 -13.34 3.68 7.24
CA LEU A 197 -13.97 4.86 6.64
C LEU A 197 -13.18 6.14 6.89
N PHE A 198 -12.49 6.26 8.03
CA PHE A 198 -11.63 7.40 8.32
C PHE A 198 -10.27 7.31 7.61
N TYR A 199 -9.54 6.21 7.84
CA TYR A 199 -8.18 6.03 7.35
C TYR A 199 -8.10 5.79 5.84
N GLY A 200 -9.11 5.15 5.25
CA GLY A 200 -9.15 4.82 3.81
C GLY A 200 -9.08 6.06 2.92
N PRO A 201 -10.04 6.99 3.00
CA PRO A 201 -10.03 8.24 2.24
C PRO A 201 -8.81 9.12 2.54
N LEU A 202 -8.39 9.20 3.81
CA LEU A 202 -7.21 9.97 4.22
C LEU A 202 -5.95 9.47 3.50
N LEU A 203 -5.75 8.14 3.45
CA LEU A 203 -4.67 7.51 2.71
C LEU A 203 -4.81 7.63 1.20
N ALA A 204 -6.03 7.52 0.66
CA ALA A 204 -6.30 7.66 -0.77
C ALA A 204 -5.94 9.06 -1.29
N VAL A 205 -6.25 10.11 -0.51
CA VAL A 205 -5.88 11.49 -0.82
C VAL A 205 -4.36 11.68 -0.72
N ALA A 206 -3.71 11.13 0.31
CA ALA A 206 -2.26 11.23 0.48
C ALA A 206 -1.48 10.50 -0.64
N ALA A 207 -1.97 9.33 -1.09
CA ALA A 207 -1.39 8.57 -2.18
C ALA A 207 -1.49 9.31 -3.52
N THR A 208 -2.63 9.92 -3.82
CA THR A 208 -2.82 10.64 -5.11
C THR A 208 -2.11 11.99 -5.17
N ARG A 209 -2.04 12.73 -4.06
CA ARG A 209 -1.29 14.02 -4.00
C ARG A 209 0.22 13.84 -4.15
N SER A 210 0.77 12.71 -3.71
CA SER A 210 2.22 12.45 -3.81
C SER A 210 2.67 12.10 -5.23
N GLU A 211 1.78 11.59 -6.08
CA GLU A 211 2.04 11.35 -7.51
C GLU A 211 1.98 12.62 -8.35
N ALA A 212 1.19 13.61 -7.94
CA ALA A 212 1.05 14.89 -8.64
C ALA A 212 2.27 15.82 -8.48
N ARG A 213 3.24 15.49 -7.60
CA ARG A 213 4.44 16.30 -7.43
C ARG A 213 5.39 16.01 -8.60
N PRO A 214 5.67 16.98 -9.49
CA PRO A 214 6.56 16.74 -10.62
C PRO A 214 7.93 16.30 -10.09
N ARG A 215 8.43 15.17 -10.63
CA ARG A 215 9.84 14.80 -10.51
C ARG A 215 10.62 16.05 -10.91
N ARG A 216 11.37 16.66 -9.99
CA ARG A 216 12.47 17.52 -10.40
C ARG A 216 13.35 16.63 -11.26
N VAL A 217 13.30 16.88 -12.57
CA VAL A 217 14.36 16.50 -13.47
C VAL A 217 15.52 17.32 -12.96
N ASP A 218 16.43 16.70 -12.21
CA ASP A 218 17.73 17.29 -11.95
C ASP A 218 18.37 17.42 -13.32
N GLY A 219 18.21 18.62 -13.88
CA GLY A 219 18.71 18.98 -15.19
C GLY A 219 20.22 18.78 -15.18
N GLY A 220 20.68 17.92 -16.08
CA GLY A 220 22.09 17.84 -16.42
C GLY A 220 22.59 19.24 -16.77
N TRP A 221 23.66 19.64 -16.10
CA TRP A 221 24.46 20.77 -16.53
C TRP A 221 25.19 20.38 -17.82
N PRO A 222 25.07 21.15 -18.91
CA PRO A 222 26.07 21.13 -19.96
C PRO A 222 27.24 22.00 -19.47
N GLY A 223 28.39 21.36 -19.24
CA GLY A 223 29.69 22.00 -19.13
C GLY A 223 30.60 21.44 -20.21
#